data_AF-A0A2T8FBC9-F1
#
_entry.id   AF-A0A2T8FBC9-F1
#
_cell.length_a   1.000
_cell.length_b   1.000
_cell.length_c   1.000
_cell.angle_alpha   90.00
_cell.angle_beta   90.00
_cell.angle_gamma   90.00
#
_symmetry.space_group_name_H-M   'P 1'
#
loop_
_entity.id
_entity.type
_entity.pdbx_description
1 polymer ?
#
loop_
_entity_poly.entity_id
_entity_poly.type
_entity_poly.pdbx_seq_one_letter_code
_entity_poly.pdbx_strand_id
1 'polypeptide(L)'
;MSVDWFRKPVEGLDGTLNACYQALDRHVIRGRADDVAVRLAGRDWTFAALLEQAGAFAGVLRAFDVGPGDTVAVAHLPAPHGIHVALAVARVGAVASYDVDDIARAKVVVAPSHIPTGDADCPLITLDDSSELPWDTVMRAGRANPAGCTEVPADALLAVVGGRPVSVLGALGVSDDQKPVAPEGATLVDVGGLALWSFDAPGAEA
;
A
#
# COMPACT_ATOMS: atom_id res chain seq x y z
N MET A 1 -17.98 1.66 8.92
CA MET A 1 -17.65 2.61 7.82
C MET A 1 -18.58 2.37 6.64
N SER A 2 -18.96 3.38 5.85
CA SER A 2 -19.69 3.17 4.58
C SER A 2 -18.69 2.87 3.46
N VAL A 3 -19.00 1.89 2.61
CA VAL A 3 -18.16 1.43 1.49
C VAL A 3 -18.67 2.07 0.19
N ASP A 4 -17.80 2.77 -0.52
CA ASP A 4 -18.08 3.27 -1.87
C ASP A 4 -17.81 2.15 -2.88
N TRP A 5 -18.86 1.46 -3.31
CA TRP A 5 -18.78 0.38 -4.30
C TRP A 5 -18.68 0.92 -5.72
N PHE A 6 -17.77 0.37 -6.52
CA PHE A 6 -17.77 0.57 -7.98
C PHE A 6 -18.91 -0.21 -8.63
N ARG A 7 -19.09 -1.47 -8.21
CA ARG A 7 -20.31 -2.25 -8.46
C ARG A 7 -20.83 -2.76 -7.14
N LYS A 8 -22.11 -2.49 -6.87
CA LYS A 8 -22.75 -2.95 -5.63
C LYS A 8 -22.93 -4.47 -5.69
N PRO A 9 -22.77 -5.18 -4.56
CA PRO A 9 -23.09 -6.60 -4.49
C PRO A 9 -24.57 -6.81 -4.79
N VAL A 10 -24.88 -7.87 -5.52
CA VAL A 10 -26.25 -8.34 -5.79
C VAL A 10 -26.33 -9.82 -5.42
N GLU A 11 -27.54 -10.37 -5.36
CA GLU A 11 -27.72 -11.79 -5.03
C GLU A 11 -26.89 -12.67 -5.98
N GLY A 12 -25.95 -13.45 -5.41
CA GLY A 12 -25.08 -14.36 -6.15
C GLY A 12 -23.86 -13.74 -6.84
N LEU A 13 -23.59 -12.43 -6.72
CA LEU A 13 -22.41 -11.77 -7.27
C LEU A 13 -21.80 -10.76 -6.28
N ASP A 14 -20.50 -10.91 -6.02
CA ASP A 14 -19.76 -9.99 -5.17
C ASP A 14 -19.67 -8.58 -5.78
N GLY A 15 -19.67 -7.57 -4.90
CA GLY A 15 -19.43 -6.20 -5.29
C GLY A 15 -17.95 -5.96 -5.61
N THR A 16 -17.66 -4.90 -6.35
CA THR A 16 -16.30 -4.45 -6.62
C THR A 16 -15.99 -3.12 -5.96
N LEU A 17 -14.75 -2.98 -5.48
CA LEU A 17 -14.23 -1.79 -4.82
C LEU A 17 -12.70 -1.71 -4.99
N ASN A 18 -12.08 -0.71 -4.37
CA ASN A 18 -10.63 -0.62 -4.24
C ASN A 18 -10.25 0.02 -2.90
N ALA A 19 -9.34 -0.60 -2.14
CA ALA A 19 -8.96 -0.11 -0.81
C ALA A 19 -8.31 1.28 -0.84
N CYS A 20 -7.43 1.55 -1.82
CA CYS A 20 -6.80 2.86 -2.00
C CYS A 20 -7.84 3.95 -2.33
N TYR A 21 -8.83 3.62 -3.16
CA TYR A 21 -9.96 4.54 -3.44
C TYR A 21 -10.74 4.90 -2.17
N GLN A 22 -11.01 3.92 -1.29
CA GLN A 22 -11.66 4.19 0.00
C GLN A 22 -10.76 5.03 0.92
N ALA A 23 -9.46 4.78 0.93
CA ALA A 23 -8.53 5.49 1.79
C ALA A 23 -8.31 6.93 1.33
N LEU A 24 -8.29 7.20 0.02
CA LEU A 24 -7.80 8.45 -0.56
C LEU A 24 -8.78 9.10 -1.54
N ASP A 25 -8.99 8.50 -2.71
CA ASP A 25 -9.66 9.14 -3.84
C ASP A 25 -11.05 9.67 -3.47
N ARG A 26 -11.86 8.91 -2.73
CA ARG A 26 -13.21 9.36 -2.32
C ARG A 26 -13.18 10.62 -1.46
N HIS A 27 -12.14 10.82 -0.64
CA HIS A 27 -12.02 12.00 0.21
C HIS A 27 -11.63 13.21 -0.63
N VAL A 28 -10.69 13.04 -1.55
CA VAL A 28 -10.29 14.09 -2.52
C VAL A 28 -11.50 14.52 -3.37
N ILE A 29 -12.24 13.55 -3.94
CA ILE A 29 -13.46 13.80 -4.72
C ILE A 29 -14.52 14.57 -3.92
N ARG A 30 -14.61 14.32 -2.61
CA ARG A 30 -15.53 15.01 -1.68
C ARG A 30 -15.00 16.36 -1.16
N GLY A 31 -13.93 16.89 -1.77
CA GLY A 31 -13.40 18.22 -1.45
C GLY A 31 -12.45 18.26 -0.25
N ARG A 32 -11.93 17.11 0.20
CA ARG A 32 -11.02 17.00 1.35
C ARG A 32 -9.55 16.87 0.93
N ALA A 33 -9.19 17.39 -0.23
CA ALA A 33 -7.85 17.25 -0.80
C ALA A 33 -6.74 17.72 0.16
N ASP A 34 -6.97 18.86 0.81
CA ASP A 34 -6.00 19.53 1.69
C ASP A 34 -6.13 19.12 3.16
N ASP A 35 -7.13 18.31 3.51
CA ASP A 35 -7.26 17.78 4.87
C ASP A 35 -6.09 16.83 5.18
N VAL A 36 -5.55 16.94 6.40
CA VAL A 36 -4.56 15.99 6.91
C VAL A 36 -5.22 14.62 7.05
N ALA A 37 -4.71 13.65 6.30
CA ALA A 37 -5.14 12.26 6.36
C ALA A 37 -4.42 11.52 7.49
N VAL A 38 -3.12 11.78 7.67
CA VAL A 38 -2.27 11.11 8.67
C VAL A 38 -1.01 11.94 8.98
N ARG A 39 -0.46 11.79 10.18
CA ARG A 39 0.86 12.31 10.58
C ARG A 39 1.86 11.17 10.58
N LEU A 40 2.92 11.25 9.78
CA LEU A 40 3.96 10.22 9.65
C LEU A 40 5.34 10.87 9.70
N ALA A 41 6.28 10.27 10.45
CA ALA A 41 7.66 10.75 10.58
C ALA A 41 7.75 12.27 10.89
N GLY A 42 6.90 12.75 11.82
CA GLY A 42 6.87 14.16 12.22
C GLY A 42 6.23 15.13 11.21
N ARG A 43 5.70 14.64 10.09
CA ARG A 43 5.09 15.45 9.02
C ARG A 43 3.61 15.13 8.82
N ASP A 44 2.80 16.15 8.53
CA ASP A 44 1.41 15.98 8.09
C ASP A 44 1.35 15.61 6.61
N TRP A 45 0.56 14.58 6.30
CA TRP A 45 0.26 14.12 4.95
C TRP A 45 -1.21 14.36 4.64
N THR A 46 -1.49 15.12 3.59
CA THR A 46 -2.85 15.37 3.12
C THR A 46 -3.35 14.24 2.23
N PHE A 47 -4.68 14.14 2.04
CA PHE A 47 -5.25 13.15 1.11
C PHE A 47 -4.69 13.30 -0.31
N ALA A 48 -4.56 14.53 -0.81
CA ALA A 48 -3.99 14.77 -2.13
C ALA A 48 -2.51 14.38 -2.21
N ALA A 49 -1.72 14.66 -1.17
CA ALA A 49 -0.30 14.30 -1.15
C ALA A 49 -0.09 12.77 -1.15
N LEU A 50 -0.87 12.04 -0.35
CA LEU A 50 -0.84 10.58 -0.34
C LEU A 50 -1.35 9.98 -1.65
N LEU A 51 -2.42 10.53 -2.22
CA LEU A 51 -2.98 10.07 -3.49
C LEU A 51 -1.96 10.19 -4.61
N GLU A 52 -1.21 11.29 -4.62
CA GLU A 52 -0.16 11.55 -5.58
C GLU A 52 1.01 10.55 -5.43
N GLN A 53 1.50 10.29 -4.21
CA GLN A 53 2.53 9.26 -4.00
C GLN A 53 2.04 7.86 -4.38
N ALA A 54 0.83 7.49 -3.93
CA ALA A 54 0.25 6.17 -4.20
C ALA A 54 0.03 5.95 -5.70
N GLY A 55 -0.49 6.97 -6.41
CA GLY A 55 -0.70 6.93 -7.86
C GLY A 55 0.61 6.79 -8.64
N ALA A 56 1.64 7.53 -8.24
CA ALA A 56 2.95 7.47 -8.88
C ALA A 56 3.59 6.08 -8.72
N PHE A 57 3.70 5.57 -7.49
CA PHE A 57 4.31 4.25 -7.25
C PHE A 57 3.50 3.12 -7.90
N ALA A 58 2.16 3.21 -7.86
CA ALA A 58 1.28 2.27 -8.55
C ALA A 58 1.47 2.29 -10.07
N GLY A 59 1.79 3.44 -10.66
CA GLY A 59 2.17 3.56 -12.07
C GLY A 59 3.40 2.72 -12.42
N VAL A 60 4.38 2.69 -11.51
CA VAL A 60 5.59 1.86 -11.65
C VAL A 60 5.26 0.38 -11.49
N LEU A 61 4.51 0.00 -10.45
CA LEU A 61 4.08 -1.39 -10.26
C LEU A 61 3.37 -1.94 -11.51
N ARG A 62 2.46 -1.15 -12.09
CA ARG A 62 1.78 -1.50 -13.34
C ARG A 62 2.74 -1.62 -14.52
N ALA A 63 3.79 -0.79 -14.59
CA ALA A 63 4.80 -0.90 -15.64
C ALA A 63 5.64 -2.19 -15.52
N PHE A 64 5.66 -2.81 -14.34
CA PHE A 64 6.21 -4.14 -14.08
C PHE A 64 5.13 -5.24 -14.10
N ASP A 65 4.03 -4.97 -14.79
CA ASP A 65 2.88 -5.86 -14.98
C ASP A 65 2.22 -6.33 -13.68
N VAL A 66 2.47 -5.69 -12.54
CA VAL A 66 1.81 -6.01 -11.27
C VAL A 66 0.34 -5.62 -11.34
N GLY A 67 -0.53 -6.57 -11.00
CA GLY A 67 -1.97 -6.38 -11.01
C GLY A 67 -2.72 -7.23 -9.99
N PRO A 68 -4.04 -7.42 -10.17
CA PRO A 68 -4.89 -8.13 -9.23
C PRO A 68 -4.37 -9.52 -8.87
N GLY A 69 -4.19 -9.78 -7.58
CA GLY A 69 -3.74 -11.07 -7.05
C GLY A 69 -2.23 -11.34 -7.11
N ASP A 70 -1.44 -10.49 -7.78
CA ASP A 70 0.02 -10.58 -7.71
C ASP A 70 0.51 -10.21 -6.30
N THR A 71 1.54 -10.90 -5.82
CA THR A 71 2.17 -10.60 -4.52
C THR A 71 3.31 -9.60 -4.68
N VAL A 72 3.28 -8.54 -3.87
CA VAL A 72 4.39 -7.60 -3.68
C VAL A 72 4.92 -7.76 -2.27
N ALA A 73 6.18 -8.18 -2.11
CA ALA A 73 6.82 -8.28 -0.81
C ALA A 73 7.29 -6.90 -0.36
N VAL A 74 6.93 -6.51 0.86
CA VAL A 74 7.28 -5.23 1.48
C VAL A 74 8.12 -5.53 2.71
N ALA A 75 9.44 -5.46 2.56
CA ALA A 75 10.38 -5.77 3.62
C ALA A 75 10.68 -4.51 4.45
N HIS A 76 10.19 -4.45 5.70
CA HIS A 76 10.61 -3.51 6.75
C HIS A 76 10.84 -2.05 6.31
N LEU A 77 9.90 -1.49 5.54
CA LEU A 77 10.00 -0.10 5.11
C LEU A 77 9.58 0.87 6.23
N PRO A 78 10.39 1.91 6.53
CA PRO A 78 10.01 2.92 7.51
C PRO A 78 8.89 3.82 6.97
N ALA A 79 8.21 4.51 7.89
CA ALA A 79 7.30 5.60 7.52
C ALA A 79 8.10 6.76 6.88
N PRO A 80 7.58 7.43 5.84
CA PRO A 80 6.27 7.23 5.22
C PRO A 80 6.26 6.21 4.06
N HIS A 81 7.42 5.67 3.67
CA HIS A 81 7.59 4.81 2.50
C HIS A 81 6.70 3.57 2.53
N GLY A 82 6.64 2.86 3.66
CA GLY A 82 5.78 1.68 3.81
C GLY A 82 4.30 1.97 3.52
N ILE A 83 3.81 3.13 3.96
CA ILE A 83 2.43 3.57 3.71
C ILE A 83 2.20 3.88 2.23
N HIS A 84 3.13 4.56 1.57
CA HIS A 84 3.03 4.84 0.13
C HIS A 84 2.99 3.55 -0.71
N VAL A 85 3.85 2.58 -0.38
CA VAL A 85 3.91 1.28 -1.06
C VAL A 85 2.62 0.50 -0.83
N ALA A 86 2.16 0.38 0.42
CA ALA A 86 0.92 -0.34 0.73
C ALA A 86 -0.30 0.25 0.01
N LEU A 87 -0.43 1.57 -0.02
CA LEU A 87 -1.50 2.26 -0.75
C LEU A 87 -1.40 2.04 -2.27
N ALA A 88 -0.19 1.99 -2.83
CA ALA A 88 0.03 1.76 -4.25
C ALA A 88 -0.25 0.31 -4.67
N VAL A 89 0.18 -0.67 -3.87
CA VAL A 89 -0.15 -2.10 -4.06
C VAL A 89 -1.67 -2.30 -4.04
N ALA A 90 -2.33 -1.72 -3.04
CA ALA A 90 -3.79 -1.69 -2.95
C ALA A 90 -4.45 -1.02 -4.17
N ARG A 91 -3.83 0.03 -4.73
CA ARG A 91 -4.36 0.76 -5.89
C ARG A 91 -4.40 -0.11 -7.16
N VAL A 92 -3.38 -0.93 -7.39
CA VAL A 92 -3.34 -1.85 -8.54
C VAL A 92 -4.07 -3.16 -8.29
N GLY A 93 -4.56 -3.40 -7.07
CA GLY A 93 -5.30 -4.61 -6.67
C GLY A 93 -4.40 -5.80 -6.30
N ALA A 94 -3.10 -5.57 -6.18
CA ALA A 94 -2.13 -6.57 -5.75
C ALA A 94 -2.20 -6.80 -4.22
N VAL A 95 -1.49 -7.83 -3.77
CA VAL A 95 -1.43 -8.24 -2.36
C VAL A 95 -0.09 -7.83 -1.76
N ALA A 96 -0.11 -7.02 -0.70
CA ALA A 96 1.10 -6.67 0.04
C ALA A 96 1.44 -7.80 1.02
N SER A 97 2.57 -8.48 0.84
CA SER A 97 3.07 -9.41 1.85
C SER A 97 4.15 -8.78 2.70
N TYR A 98 4.02 -8.94 4.01
CA TYR A 98 5.00 -8.56 5.01
C TYR A 98 5.70 -9.78 5.62
N ASP A 99 5.56 -10.93 4.97
CA ASP A 99 6.20 -12.18 5.40
C ASP A 99 7.51 -12.38 4.64
N VAL A 100 8.58 -12.73 5.36
CA VAL A 100 9.90 -13.02 4.77
C VAL A 100 9.83 -14.22 3.82
N ASP A 101 8.91 -15.15 4.09
CA ASP A 101 8.74 -16.34 3.26
C ASP A 101 8.16 -15.99 1.87
N ASP A 102 7.47 -14.85 1.73
CA ASP A 102 6.87 -14.37 0.46
C ASP A 102 7.90 -13.77 -0.50
N ILE A 103 8.97 -13.16 0.01
CA ILE A 103 10.34 -13.37 -0.48
C ILE A 103 10.48 -13.75 -1.96
N ALA A 104 10.82 -15.02 -2.12
CA ALA A 104 11.16 -15.69 -3.37
C ALA A 104 9.99 -15.89 -4.35
N ARG A 105 8.74 -15.62 -3.93
CA ARG A 105 7.54 -15.80 -4.78
C ARG A 105 6.89 -14.48 -5.17
N ALA A 106 7.32 -13.37 -4.59
CA ALA A 106 6.80 -12.06 -4.91
C ALA A 106 7.22 -11.65 -6.33
N LYS A 107 6.30 -10.99 -7.04
CA LYS A 107 6.56 -10.43 -8.37
C LYS A 107 7.46 -9.20 -8.30
N VAL A 108 7.36 -8.46 -7.20
CA VAL A 108 8.20 -7.29 -6.88
C VAL A 108 8.53 -7.33 -5.40
N VAL A 109 9.77 -6.99 -5.06
CA VAL A 109 10.22 -6.81 -3.68
C VAL A 109 10.55 -5.34 -3.48
N VAL A 110 10.05 -4.76 -2.40
CA VAL A 110 10.38 -3.40 -1.98
C VAL A 110 11.05 -3.48 -0.62
N ALA A 111 12.30 -3.03 -0.54
CA ALA A 111 13.15 -3.20 0.64
C ALA A 111 14.02 -1.95 0.88
N PRO A 112 14.59 -1.76 2.08
CA PRO A 112 15.52 -0.67 2.34
C PRO A 112 16.78 -0.81 1.49
N SER A 113 17.40 0.32 1.13
CA SER A 113 18.67 0.31 0.39
C SER A 113 19.81 -0.28 1.23
N HIS A 114 20.59 -1.20 0.66
CA HIS A 114 21.89 -1.59 1.22
C HIS A 114 23.04 -0.68 0.75
N ILE A 115 22.79 0.16 -0.26
CA ILE A 115 23.74 1.16 -0.76
C ILE A 115 23.54 2.46 0.03
N PRO A 116 24.61 3.07 0.59
CA PRO A 116 24.53 4.41 1.18
C PRO A 116 24.22 5.43 0.09
N THR A 117 22.93 5.71 -0.11
CA THR A 117 22.52 6.94 -0.77
C THR A 117 22.65 8.06 0.26
N GLY A 118 22.81 9.32 -0.16
CA GLY A 118 22.95 10.45 0.78
C GLY A 118 21.76 10.64 1.73
N ASP A 119 20.71 9.84 1.56
CA ASP A 119 19.54 9.67 2.42
C ASP A 119 19.40 8.17 2.79
N ALA A 120 19.95 7.77 3.94
CA ALA A 120 20.11 6.37 4.34
C ALA A 120 18.79 5.59 4.50
N ASP A 121 17.65 6.28 4.51
CA ASP A 121 16.31 5.71 4.74
C ASP A 121 15.48 5.55 3.45
N CYS A 122 16.11 5.77 2.29
CA CYS A 122 15.43 5.72 1.00
C CYS A 122 15.31 4.26 0.49
N PRO A 123 14.09 3.72 0.28
CA PRO A 123 13.91 2.35 -0.16
C PRO A 123 14.36 2.12 -1.61
N LEU A 124 14.77 0.90 -1.90
CA LEU A 124 14.98 0.41 -3.26
C LEU A 124 13.79 -0.47 -3.68
N ILE A 125 13.50 -0.46 -4.97
CA ILE A 125 12.68 -1.51 -5.58
C ILE A 125 13.62 -2.50 -6.23
N THR A 126 13.44 -3.78 -5.88
CA THR A 126 14.08 -4.92 -6.51
C THR A 126 13.01 -5.68 -7.29
N LEU A 127 13.18 -5.74 -8.61
CA LEU A 127 12.26 -6.41 -9.53
C LEU A 127 12.70 -7.84 -9.82
N ASP A 128 13.99 -8.08 -9.65
CA ASP A 128 14.70 -9.35 -9.75
C ASP A 128 16.05 -9.19 -9.03
N ASP A 129 16.77 -10.28 -8.82
CA ASP A 129 18.07 -10.34 -8.13
C ASP A 129 19.18 -9.47 -8.79
N SER A 130 18.87 -8.72 -9.86
CA SER A 130 19.85 -8.02 -10.70
C SER A 130 19.57 -6.54 -10.96
N SER A 131 18.40 -6.00 -10.59
CA SER A 131 18.04 -4.61 -10.84
C SER A 131 17.48 -3.90 -9.59
N GLU A 132 18.27 -2.96 -9.07
CA GLU A 132 17.87 -2.06 -7.99
C GLU A 132 17.54 -0.67 -8.56
N LEU A 133 16.34 -0.16 -8.27
CA LEU A 133 15.93 1.19 -8.67
C LEU A 133 15.82 2.12 -7.46
N PRO A 134 16.53 3.26 -7.44
CA PRO A 134 16.37 4.28 -6.40
C PRO A 134 14.94 4.82 -6.36
N TRP A 135 14.40 5.05 -5.15
CA TRP A 135 13.06 5.58 -4.94
C TRP A 135 12.76 6.84 -5.76
N ASP A 136 13.66 7.82 -5.79
CA ASP A 136 13.43 9.05 -6.56
C ASP A 136 13.29 8.79 -8.06
N THR A 137 14.02 7.81 -8.58
CA THR A 137 13.92 7.40 -9.99
C THR A 137 12.57 6.74 -10.26
N VAL A 138 12.17 5.82 -9.38
CA VAL A 138 10.86 5.17 -9.39
C VAL A 138 9.76 6.23 -9.37
N MET A 139 9.76 7.11 -8.38
CA MET A 139 8.69 8.08 -8.18
C MET A 139 8.63 9.08 -9.34
N ARG A 140 9.77 9.52 -9.88
CA ARG A 140 9.81 10.37 -11.07
C ARG A 140 9.20 9.66 -12.29
N ALA A 141 9.54 8.39 -12.51
CA ALA A 141 8.96 7.61 -13.61
C ALA A 141 7.44 7.41 -13.43
N GLY A 142 7.03 7.06 -12.21
CA GLY A 142 5.63 6.87 -11.83
C GLY A 142 4.77 8.11 -12.02
N ARG A 143 5.28 9.29 -11.64
CA ARG A 143 4.58 10.58 -11.84
C ARG A 143 4.30 10.89 -13.30
N ALA A 144 5.07 10.36 -14.24
CA ALA A 144 4.81 10.54 -15.67
C ALA A 144 3.62 9.70 -16.18
N ASN A 145 3.25 8.62 -15.48
CA ASN A 145 2.14 7.74 -15.87
C ASN A 145 1.47 7.08 -14.64
N PRO A 146 0.84 7.87 -13.75
CA PRO A 146 0.27 7.35 -12.51
C PRO A 146 -0.88 6.38 -12.80
N ALA A 147 -1.02 5.34 -11.99
CA ALA A 147 -2.08 4.36 -12.17
C ALA A 147 -3.44 4.87 -11.65
N GLY A 148 -4.53 4.48 -12.32
CA GLY A 148 -5.88 4.54 -11.75
C GLY A 148 -6.11 3.43 -10.71
N CYS A 149 -7.30 3.40 -10.11
CA CYS A 149 -7.71 2.32 -9.23
C CYS A 149 -8.19 1.11 -10.04
N THR A 150 -7.61 -0.06 -9.78
CA THR A 150 -8.10 -1.33 -10.32
C THR A 150 -9.27 -1.83 -9.47
N GLU A 151 -10.38 -2.22 -10.11
CA GLU A 151 -11.51 -2.84 -9.41
C GLU A 151 -11.11 -4.25 -8.92
N VAL A 152 -11.36 -4.55 -7.64
CA VAL A 152 -11.20 -5.90 -7.07
C VAL A 152 -12.51 -6.37 -6.40
N PRO A 153 -12.76 -7.69 -6.34
CA PRO A 153 -13.86 -8.25 -5.55
C PRO A 153 -13.80 -7.86 -4.06
N ALA A 154 -14.95 -7.90 -3.39
CA ALA A 154 -15.10 -7.59 -1.97
C ALA A 154 -14.20 -8.45 -1.05
N ASP A 155 -14.05 -9.72 -1.39
CA ASP A 155 -13.30 -10.73 -0.65
C ASP A 155 -11.81 -10.79 -1.05
N ALA A 156 -11.38 -9.96 -2.00
CA ALA A 156 -9.99 -9.91 -2.44
C ALA A 156 -9.04 -9.62 -1.28
N LEU A 157 -7.85 -10.24 -1.33
CA LEU A 157 -6.81 -9.99 -0.35
C LEU A 157 -6.18 -8.61 -0.58
N LEU A 158 -6.02 -7.88 0.51
CA LEU A 158 -5.22 -6.66 0.57
C LEU A 158 -3.78 -6.99 0.94
N ALA A 159 -3.60 -7.87 1.92
CA ALA A 159 -2.30 -8.17 2.48
C ALA A 159 -2.20 -9.57 3.08
N VAL A 160 -0.96 -10.02 3.30
CA VAL A 160 -0.61 -11.17 4.13
C VAL A 160 0.33 -10.71 5.23
N VAL A 161 -0.03 -11.01 6.48
CA VAL A 161 0.71 -10.57 7.68
C VAL A 161 0.93 -11.77 8.59
N GLY A 162 2.18 -12.21 8.77
CA GLY A 162 2.52 -13.38 9.58
C GLY A 162 1.75 -14.63 9.15
N GLY A 163 1.73 -14.92 7.84
CA GLY A 163 0.93 -15.98 7.23
C GLY A 163 -0.59 -15.79 7.25
N ARG A 164 -1.12 -14.70 7.82
CA ARG A 164 -2.57 -14.46 7.92
C ARG A 164 -3.04 -13.55 6.78
N PRO A 165 -3.96 -14.01 5.91
CA PRO A 165 -4.55 -13.16 4.90
C PRO A 165 -5.45 -12.09 5.54
N VAL A 166 -5.43 -10.90 4.96
CA VAL A 166 -6.30 -9.77 5.31
C VAL A 166 -7.04 -9.34 4.05
N SER A 167 -8.36 -9.44 4.06
CA SER A 167 -9.20 -8.98 2.95
C SER A 167 -9.34 -7.46 2.92
N VAL A 168 -9.73 -6.91 1.77
CA VAL A 168 -10.05 -5.50 1.63
C VAL A 168 -11.12 -5.06 2.64
N LEU A 169 -12.21 -5.82 2.79
CA LEU A 169 -13.27 -5.47 3.76
C LEU A 169 -12.83 -5.60 5.22
N GLY A 170 -11.94 -6.55 5.54
CA GLY A 170 -11.35 -6.68 6.88
C GLY A 170 -10.50 -5.46 7.24
N ALA A 171 -9.65 -5.00 6.32
CA ALA A 171 -8.81 -3.82 6.52
C ALA A 171 -9.59 -2.50 6.62
N LEU A 172 -10.79 -2.44 6.01
CA LEU A 172 -11.71 -1.31 6.11
C LEU A 172 -12.58 -1.35 7.39
N GLY A 173 -12.44 -2.40 8.22
CA GLY A 173 -13.22 -2.61 9.43
C GLY A 173 -14.73 -2.78 9.18
N VAL A 174 -15.09 -3.33 8.01
CA VAL A 174 -16.49 -3.56 7.60
C VAL A 174 -16.95 -4.99 7.89
N SER A 175 -16.01 -5.94 7.98
CA SER A 175 -16.27 -7.31 8.43
C SER A 175 -15.79 -7.53 9.87
N ASP A 176 -16.56 -8.28 10.65
CA ASP A 176 -16.22 -8.68 12.03
C ASP A 176 -15.21 -9.84 12.10
N ASP A 177 -14.94 -10.51 10.97
CA ASP A 177 -14.19 -11.78 10.98
C ASP A 177 -12.66 -11.60 11.08
N GLN A 178 -12.12 -10.42 10.76
CA GLN A 178 -10.67 -10.16 10.76
C GLN A 178 -10.37 -8.67 10.97
N LYS A 179 -10.30 -8.23 12.25
CA LYS A 179 -9.58 -6.97 12.54
C LYS A 179 -8.10 -7.18 12.23
N PRO A 180 -7.46 -6.29 11.45
CA PRO A 180 -6.04 -6.39 11.16
C PRO A 180 -5.24 -6.33 12.46
N VAL A 181 -4.44 -7.36 12.71
CA VAL A 181 -3.44 -7.38 13.79
C VAL A 181 -2.13 -6.89 13.18
N ALA A 182 -1.39 -6.05 13.91
CA ALA A 182 -0.09 -5.59 13.44
C ALA A 182 0.92 -6.75 13.40
N PRO A 183 1.75 -6.86 12.35
CA PRO A 183 2.94 -7.70 12.41
C PRO A 183 3.83 -7.28 13.59
N GLU A 184 4.67 -8.20 14.07
CA GLU A 184 5.67 -7.89 15.09
C GLU A 184 6.60 -6.78 14.60
N GLY A 185 6.83 -5.76 15.43
CA GLY A 185 7.64 -4.59 15.07
C GLY A 185 6.97 -3.59 14.11
N ALA A 186 5.68 -3.79 13.77
CA ALA A 186 4.92 -2.83 12.99
C ALA A 186 3.92 -2.05 13.83
N THR A 187 3.75 -0.78 13.48
CA THR A 187 2.71 0.09 14.00
C THR A 187 1.52 0.11 13.03
N LEU A 188 0.31 -0.01 13.58
CA LEU A 188 -0.92 0.14 12.81
C LEU A 188 -1.20 1.62 12.54
N VAL A 189 -1.47 1.97 11.28
CA VAL A 189 -1.74 3.32 10.82
C VAL A 189 -3.09 3.34 10.12
N ASP A 190 -4.01 4.20 10.58
CA ASP A 190 -5.26 4.48 9.87
C ASP A 190 -5.05 5.60 8.85
N VAL A 191 -5.38 5.32 7.58
CA VAL A 191 -5.39 6.30 6.51
C VAL A 191 -6.80 6.35 5.91
N GLY A 192 -7.58 7.36 6.28
CA GLY A 192 -8.91 7.59 5.70
C GLY A 192 -9.91 6.46 5.96
N GLY A 193 -9.72 5.69 7.04
CA GLY A 193 -10.50 4.51 7.42
C GLY A 193 -9.99 3.18 6.85
N LEU A 194 -8.79 3.16 6.26
CA LEU A 194 -8.07 1.94 5.90
C LEU A 194 -6.93 1.70 6.88
N ALA A 195 -6.93 0.53 7.52
CA ALA A 195 -5.87 0.12 8.42
C ALA A 195 -4.69 -0.47 7.64
N LEU A 196 -3.50 0.11 7.82
CA LEU A 196 -2.24 -0.26 7.18
C LEU A 196 -1.15 -0.45 8.24
N TRP A 197 0.01 -0.95 7.82
CA TRP A 197 1.14 -1.21 8.71
C TRP A 197 2.37 -0.43 8.23
N SER A 198 3.12 0.09 9.19
CA SER A 198 4.45 0.64 8.97
C SER A 198 5.40 0.04 9.98
N PHE A 199 6.61 -0.32 9.57
CA PHE A 199 7.66 -0.70 10.51
C PHE A 199 8.37 0.56 10.99
N ASP A 200 8.88 0.53 12.22
CA ASP A 200 9.82 1.54 12.68
C ASP A 200 11.17 1.31 11.97
N ALA A 201 11.93 2.38 11.75
CA ALA A 201 13.29 2.25 11.21
C ALA A 201 14.11 1.34 12.14
N PRO A 202 14.98 0.46 11.60
CA PRO A 202 15.88 -0.34 12.44
C PRO A 202 16.79 0.62 13.23
N GLY A 203 16.48 0.82 14.52
CA GLY A 203 17.17 1.78 15.37
C GLY A 203 16.30 2.56 16.37
N ALA A 204 14.98 2.36 16.41
CA ALA A 204 14.10 2.97 17.42
C ALA A 204 13.94 2.14 18.71
N GLU A 205 14.98 1.42 19.14
CA GLU A 205 15.08 0.94 20.53
C GLU A 205 15.95 1.93 21.32
N ALA A 206 15.35 2.48 22.39
CA ALA A 206 15.99 3.37 23.35
C ALA A 206 16.95 2.63 24.30
#